data_AF-A0A0Q3QB33-F1
#
_entry.id   AF-A0A0Q3QB33-F1
#
_cell.length_a   1.000
_cell.length_b   1.000
_cell.length_c   1.000
_cell.angle_alpha   90.00
_cell.angle_beta   90.00
_cell.angle_gamma   90.00
#
_symmetry.space_group_name_H-M   'P 1'
#
loop_
_entity.id
_entity.type
_entity.pdbx_description
1 polymer ?
#
loop_
_entity_poly.entity_id
_entity_poly.type
_entity_poly.pdbx_seq_one_letter_code
_entity_poly.pdbx_strand_id
1 'polypeptide(L)'
;MNVKGGGRIPAPPPGASALLKVAVFGGAAVYAAMNSLYNVEGGHRAIVFNRIQGIKDKVYPEGTHFMIPWFERPIIYDVRARPNLVESTSGSRDLQM
;
A
#
# COMPACT_ATOMS: atom_id res chain seq x y z
N MET A 1 -21.73 -1.59 53.55
CA MET A 1 -20.27 -1.65 53.35
C MET A 1 -19.97 -1.06 51.98
N ASN A 2 -19.42 0.15 51.90
CA ASN A 2 -19.19 0.87 50.64
C ASN A 2 -17.69 0.86 50.31
N VAL A 3 -17.28 -0.03 49.39
CA VAL A 3 -15.90 -0.13 48.92
C VAL A 3 -15.71 0.88 47.78
N LYS A 4 -15.30 2.10 48.11
CA LYS A 4 -14.77 3.07 47.13
C LYS A 4 -13.25 2.90 47.01
N GLY A 5 -12.82 1.84 46.32
CA GLY A 5 -11.44 1.64 45.88
C GLY A 5 -11.17 2.40 44.57
N GLY A 6 -11.11 3.73 44.63
CA GLY A 6 -10.72 4.56 43.48
C GLY A 6 -9.21 4.74 43.45
N GLY A 7 -8.49 3.87 42.73
CA GLY A 7 -7.06 4.01 42.49
C GLY A 7 -6.76 5.34 41.81
N ARG A 8 -6.03 6.22 42.51
CA ARG A 8 -5.56 7.50 41.97
C ARG A 8 -4.51 7.19 40.90
N ILE A 9 -4.89 7.33 39.64
CA ILE A 9 -3.94 7.31 38.52
C ILE A 9 -3.03 8.53 38.73
N PRO A 10 -1.71 8.36 38.90
CA PRO A 10 -0.82 9.50 39.05
C PRO A 10 -0.93 10.39 37.81
N ALA A 11 -1.16 11.70 38.03
CA ALA A 11 -1.25 12.66 36.94
C ALA A 11 0.06 12.61 36.14
N PRO A 12 -0.01 12.46 34.81
CA PRO A 12 1.18 12.41 33.99
C PRO A 12 1.97 13.71 34.15
N PRO A 13 3.31 13.65 34.22
CA PRO A 13 4.13 14.84 34.45
C PRO A 13 3.87 15.91 33.38
N PRO A 14 3.93 17.21 33.73
CA PRO A 14 3.71 18.30 32.78
C PRO A 14 4.72 18.16 31.62
N GLY A 15 4.21 17.98 30.40
CA GLY A 15 4.99 17.73 29.19
C GLY A 15 4.93 16.30 28.64
N ALA A 16 4.45 15.33 29.42
CA ALA A 16 4.29 13.94 28.95
C ALA A 16 3.33 13.83 27.75
N SER A 17 2.28 14.65 27.71
CA SER A 17 1.33 14.69 26.59
C SER A 17 1.93 15.29 25.32
N ALA A 18 2.87 16.24 25.44
CA ALA A 18 3.59 16.80 24.31
C ALA A 18 4.60 15.79 23.74
N LEU A 19 5.34 15.10 24.61
CA LEU A 19 6.26 14.03 24.21
C LEU A 19 5.53 12.86 23.55
N LEU A 20 4.37 12.46 24.07
CA LEU A 20 3.56 11.41 23.46
C LEU A 20 3.07 11.81 22.06
N LYS A 21 2.61 13.06 21.89
CA LYS A 21 2.22 13.57 20.56
C LYS A 21 3.40 13.56 19.60
N VAL A 22 4.55 14.08 20.00
CA VAL A 22 5.74 14.11 19.14
C VAL A 22 6.20 12.69 18.79
N ALA A 23 6.16 11.75 19.73
CA ALA A 23 6.49 10.35 19.48
C ALA A 23 5.53 9.70 18.48
N VAL A 24 4.22 9.92 18.61
CA VAL A 24 3.21 9.35 17.71
C VAL A 24 3.30 9.98 16.31
N PHE A 25 3.30 11.31 16.21
CA PHE A 25 3.38 12.00 14.93
C PHE A 25 4.73 11.82 14.25
N GLY A 26 5.82 11.88 15.00
CA GLY A 26 7.18 11.63 14.51
C GLY A 26 7.35 10.18 14.05
N GLY A 27 6.87 9.22 14.83
CA GLY A 27 6.89 7.80 14.44
C GLY A 27 6.08 7.53 13.17
N ALA A 28 4.88 8.10 13.06
CA ALA A 28 4.05 7.97 11.87
C ALA A 28 4.70 8.61 10.62
N ALA A 29 5.33 9.78 10.77
CA ALA A 29 6.02 10.46 9.68
C ALA A 29 7.23 9.66 9.18
N VAL A 30 8.06 9.14 10.09
CA VAL A 30 9.21 8.30 9.74
C VAL A 30 8.73 7.01 9.05
N TYR A 31 7.72 6.34 9.60
CA TYR A 31 7.16 5.14 9.00
C TYR A 31 6.60 5.40 7.60
N ALA A 32 5.89 6.51 7.42
CA ALA A 32 5.37 6.91 6.11
C ALA A 32 6.50 7.19 5.11
N ALA A 33 7.55 7.90 5.52
CA ALA A 33 8.71 8.17 4.67
C ALA A 33 9.38 6.87 4.20
N MET A 34 9.59 5.91 5.10
CA MET A 34 10.22 4.62 4.76
C MET A 34 9.37 3.79 3.79
N ASN A 35 8.04 3.85 3.91
CA ASN A 35 7.13 3.09 3.04
C ASN A 35 6.67 3.86 1.80
N SER A 36 7.17 5.08 1.58
CA SER A 36 6.73 5.92 0.46
C SER A 36 7.47 5.66 -0.84
N LEU A 37 8.56 4.87 -0.81
CA LEU A 37 9.32 4.52 -2.01
C LEU A 37 8.99 3.08 -2.41
N TYR A 38 8.77 2.87 -3.71
CA TYR A 38 8.70 1.55 -4.31
C TYR A 38 9.58 1.49 -5.55
N ASN A 39 10.14 0.32 -5.82
CA ASN A 39 10.98 0.09 -6.99
C ASN A 39 10.25 -0.76 -8.02
N VAL A 40 10.39 -0.40 -9.29
CA VAL A 40 9.86 -1.17 -10.43
C VAL A 40 11.02 -1.82 -11.14
N GLU A 41 11.04 -3.15 -11.14
CA GLU A 41 12.09 -3.95 -11.77
C GLU A 41 12.05 -3.87 -13.30
N GLY A 42 13.21 -4.11 -13.92
CA GLY A 42 13.36 -4.06 -15.37
C GLY A 42 12.45 -5.07 -16.09
N GLY A 43 11.73 -4.60 -17.11
CA GLY A 43 10.73 -5.39 -17.82
C GLY A 43 9.38 -5.53 -17.11
N HIS A 44 9.14 -4.77 -16.04
CA HIS A 44 7.82 -4.53 -15.45
C HIS A 44 7.40 -3.07 -15.65
N ARG A 45 6.10 -2.81 -15.50
CA ARG A 45 5.55 -1.45 -15.36
C ARG A 45 4.63 -1.41 -14.15
N ALA A 46 4.44 -0.21 -13.60
CA ALA A 46 3.54 -0.01 -12.47
C ALA A 46 2.38 0.91 -12.85
N ILE A 47 1.17 0.53 -12.44
CA ILE A 47 0.00 1.39 -12.41
C ILE A 47 -0.27 1.73 -10.95
N VAL A 48 -0.55 2.99 -10.65
CA VAL A 48 -0.85 3.40 -9.28
C VAL A 48 -2.34 3.57 -9.11
N PHE A 49 -2.92 2.81 -8.19
CA PHE A 49 -4.28 2.97 -7.75
C PHE A 49 -4.34 3.94 -6.56
N ASN A 50 -5.08 5.03 -6.70
CA ASN A 50 -5.42 5.94 -5.63
C ASN A 50 -6.80 5.59 -5.05
N ARG A 51 -6.91 5.50 -3.73
CA ARG A 51 -8.15 5.13 -3.04
C ARG A 51 -9.30 6.12 -3.27
N ILE A 52 -9.02 7.39 -3.55
CA ILE A 52 -10.04 8.45 -3.71
C ILE A 52 -10.50 8.56 -5.16
N GLN A 53 -9.55 8.63 -6.10
CA GLN A 53 -9.83 8.89 -7.51
C GLN A 53 -9.87 7.62 -8.38
N GLY A 54 -9.35 6.50 -7.87
CA GLY A 54 -9.20 5.26 -8.63
C GLY A 54 -7.84 5.16 -9.32
N ILE A 55 -7.80 4.55 -10.50
CA ILE A 55 -6.56 4.31 -11.25
C ILE A 55 -6.02 5.63 -11.82
N LYS A 56 -4.72 5.89 -11.64
CA LYS A 56 -4.05 7.01 -12.32
C LYS A 56 -3.86 6.69 -13.81
N ASP A 57 -4.03 7.69 -14.67
CA ASP A 57 -3.86 7.56 -16.12
C ASP A 57 -2.40 7.30 -16.55
N LYS A 58 -1.44 7.70 -15.70
CA LYS A 58 -0.02 7.55 -15.99
C LYS A 58 0.49 6.17 -15.59
N VAL A 59 1.12 5.48 -16.54
CA VAL A 59 1.89 4.27 -16.29
C VAL A 59 3.33 4.66 -15.94
N TYR A 60 3.85 4.08 -14.86
CA TYR A 60 5.20 4.32 -14.38
C TYR A 60 6.16 3.26 -14.94
N PRO A 61 7.26 3.67 -15.62
CA PRO A 61 8.27 2.75 -16.14
C PRO A 61 9.14 2.18 -15.01
N GLU A 62 10.15 1.39 -15.37
CA GLU A 62 11.19 0.91 -14.45
C GLU A 62 11.87 2.04 -13.64
N GLY A 63 12.31 1.70 -12.43
CA GLY A 63 12.98 2.62 -11.50
C GLY A 63 12.20 2.89 -10.20
N THR A 64 12.76 3.80 -9.38
CA THR A 64 12.20 4.15 -8.07
C THR A 64 11.16 5.25 -8.21
N HIS A 65 9.96 4.98 -7.72
CA HIS A 65 8.85 5.93 -7.72
C HIS A 65 8.35 6.19 -6.31
N PHE A 66 7.72 7.34 -6.15
CA PHE A 66 7.12 7.76 -4.89
C PHE A 66 5.63 7.43 -4.89
N MET A 67 5.16 6.88 -3.77
CA MET A 67 3.75 6.69 -3.47
C MET A 67 3.41 7.26 -2.11
N ILE A 68 2.19 7.76 -1.95
CA ILE A 68 1.68 8.11 -0.63
C ILE A 68 1.18 6.82 0.04
N PRO A 69 1.81 6.36 1.14
CA PRO A 69 1.36 5.16 1.82
C PRO A 69 -0.10 5.33 2.28
N TRP A 70 -0.86 4.23 2.28
CA TRP A 70 -2.31 4.16 2.59
C TRP A 70 -3.28 4.60 1.48
N PHE A 71 -2.98 5.71 0.83
CA PHE A 71 -3.81 6.28 -0.22
C PHE A 71 -3.51 5.67 -1.59
N GLU A 72 -2.24 5.39 -1.85
CA GLU A 72 -1.78 4.88 -3.14
C GLU A 72 -1.32 3.43 -3.01
N ARG A 73 -1.63 2.62 -4.03
CA ARG A 73 -1.19 1.24 -4.16
C ARG A 73 -0.62 1.01 -5.56
N PRO A 74 0.70 0.83 -5.71
CA PRO A 74 1.31 0.48 -6.97
C PRO A 74 1.03 -1.00 -7.26
N ILE A 75 0.52 -1.26 -8.45
CA ILE A 75 0.30 -2.60 -9.00
C ILE A 75 1.38 -2.78 -10.07
N ILE A 76 2.35 -3.62 -9.77
CA ILE A 76 3.45 -3.95 -10.67
C ILE A 76 3.02 -5.14 -11.53
N TYR A 77 3.18 -5.03 -12.85
CA TYR A 77 2.83 -6.06 -13.80
C TYR A 77 3.93 -6.24 -14.84
N ASP A 78 4.05 -7.46 -15.35
CA ASP A 78 5.02 -7.82 -16.38
C ASP A 78 4.54 -7.26 -17.73
N VAL A 79 5.46 -6.64 -18.48
CA VAL A 79 5.19 -6.15 -19.84
C VAL A 79 5.73 -7.07 -20.93
N ARG A 80 6.37 -8.18 -20.56
CA ARG A 80 6.88 -9.16 -21.50
C ARG A 80 5.74 -10.01 -22.05
N ALA A 81 5.76 -10.23 -23.35
CA ALA A 81 4.82 -11.14 -24.00
C ALA A 81 5.11 -12.58 -23.54
N ARG A 82 4.12 -13.20 -22.89
CA ARG A 82 4.13 -14.64 -22.59
C ARG A 82 3.08 -15.31 -23.48
N PRO A 83 3.38 -16.47 -24.09
CA PRO A 83 2.38 -17.21 -24.84
C PRO A 83 1.26 -17.65 -23.88
N ASN A 84 0.03 -17.24 -24.17
CA ASN A 84 -1.14 -17.66 -23.41
C ASN A 84 -1.92 -18.69 -24.24
N LEU A 85 -2.05 -19.91 -23.75
CA LEU A 85 -2.79 -20.98 -24.41
C LEU A 85 -4.24 -20.88 -23.91
N VAL A 86 -5.10 -20.26 -24.71
CA VAL A 86 -6.53 -20.15 -24.40
C VAL A 86 -7.21 -21.45 -24.83
N GLU A 87 -7.30 -22.39 -23.91
CA GLU A 87 -8.08 -23.62 -24.13
C GLU A 87 -9.56 -23.25 -24.24
N SER A 88 -10.13 -23.47 -25.42
CA SER A 88 -11.58 -23.35 -25.59
C SER A 88 -12.24 -24.66 -25.18
N THR A 89 -13.12 -24.62 -24.17
CA THR A 89 -13.96 -25.77 -23.80
C THR A 89 -14.95 -26.14 -24.92
N SER A 90 -15.23 -25.20 -25.83
CA SER A 90 -15.99 -25.49 -27.04
C SER A 90 -15.04 -25.95 -28.13
N GLY A 91 -14.86 -27.27 -28.26
CA GLY A 91 -14.28 -27.83 -29.46
C GLY A 91 -15.16 -27.44 -30.65
N SER A 92 -14.69 -26.55 -31.54
CA SER A 92 -15.23 -26.54 -32.89
C SER A 92 -14.75 -27.83 -33.54
N ARG A 93 -15.53 -28.88 -33.31
CA ARG A 93 -15.54 -30.11 -34.06
C ARG A 93 -15.96 -29.75 -35.48
N ASP A 94 -15.04 -29.24 -36.29
CA ASP A 94 -14.87 -29.63 -37.69
C ASP A 94 -13.78 -28.78 -38.35
N LEU A 95 -12.57 -29.35 -38.45
CA LEU A 95 -11.79 -29.26 -39.66
C LEU A 95 -11.52 -30.71 -40.04
N GLN A 96 -12.42 -31.22 -40.88
CA GLN A 96 -12.14 -32.21 -41.92
C GLN A 96 -10.67 -32.65 -41.95
N MET A 97 -10.45 -33.91 -41.54
CA MET A 97 -9.34 -34.73 -42.02
C MET A 97 -9.54 -35.04 -43.51
#